data_AF-A0A8X6I2C4-F1
#
_entry.id   AF-A0A8X6I2C4-F1
#
_cell.length_a   1.000
_cell.length_b   1.000
_cell.length_c   1.000
_cell.angle_alpha   90.00
_cell.angle_beta   90.00
_cell.angle_gamma   90.00
#
_symmetry.space_group_name_H-M   'P 1'
#
loop_
_entity.id
_entity.type
_entity.pdbx_description
1 polymer ?
#
loop_
_entity_poly.entity_id
_entity_poly.type
_entity_poly.pdbx_seq_one_letter_code
_entity_poly.pdbx_strand_id
1 'polypeptide(L)'
;MALRLMNSKTQLKDLQVMIETMFDVPFKKRFPLMCCGFRRFHKKTEEMTSKRCGEDSVSMIRNIMKMLVTDLPDIICQRFDPKSEECQSVLPPSGTPSKGADNQSQLGKLMDTVFGNL
;
A
#
# COMPACT_ATOMS: atom_id res chain seq x y z
N MET A 1 3.50 3.41 23.57
CA MET A 1 4.13 2.43 22.65
C MET A 1 3.11 1.73 21.75
N ALA A 2 1.89 1.41 22.23
CA ALA A 2 0.81 0.80 21.43
C ALA A 2 0.40 1.59 20.17
N LEU A 3 0.32 2.92 20.22
CA LEU A 3 0.09 3.76 19.03
C LEU A 3 1.18 3.61 17.94
N ARG A 4 2.41 3.20 18.30
CA ARG A 4 3.53 3.04 17.37
C ARG A 4 3.34 1.86 16.40
N LEU A 5 2.56 0.84 16.78
CA LEU A 5 2.27 -0.31 15.92
C LEU A 5 0.94 -0.15 15.16
N MET A 6 -0.02 0.62 15.67
CA MET A 6 -1.37 0.69 15.10
C MET A 6 -1.41 1.25 13.67
N ASN A 7 -0.54 2.21 13.31
CA ASN A 7 -0.63 2.91 12.03
C ASN A 7 0.24 2.27 10.92
N SER A 8 1.28 1.50 11.27
CA SER A 8 2.01 0.67 10.30
C SER A 8 1.17 -0.53 9.86
N LYS A 9 0.44 -1.14 10.82
CA LYS A 9 -0.57 -2.16 10.55
C LYS A 9 -1.63 -1.68 9.56
N THR A 10 -2.10 -0.43 9.69
CA THR A 10 -3.07 0.15 8.74
C THR A 10 -2.53 0.22 7.31
N GLN A 11 -1.27 0.61 7.12
CA GLN A 11 -0.68 0.69 5.77
C GLN A 11 -0.48 -0.68 5.13
N LEU A 12 -0.10 -1.69 5.93
CA LEU A 12 0.02 -3.06 5.45
C LEU A 12 -1.35 -3.68 5.16
N LYS A 13 -2.39 -3.35 5.94
CA LYS A 13 -3.78 -3.75 5.66
C LYS A 13 -4.32 -3.09 4.39
N ASP A 14 -4.08 -1.81 4.18
CA ASP A 14 -4.44 -1.13 2.93
C ASP A 14 -3.72 -1.77 1.73
N LEU A 15 -2.47 -2.20 1.89
CA LEU A 15 -1.73 -2.94 0.86
C LEU A 15 -2.34 -4.32 0.60
N GLN A 16 -2.70 -5.06 1.65
CA GLN A 16 -3.41 -6.34 1.53
C GLN A 16 -4.70 -6.15 0.73
N VAL A 17 -5.58 -5.24 1.15
CA VAL A 17 -6.87 -4.98 0.47
C VAL A 17 -6.68 -4.57 -0.99
N MET A 18 -5.64 -3.80 -1.32
CA MET A 18 -5.31 -3.46 -2.70
C MET A 18 -4.95 -4.72 -3.52
N ILE A 19 -4.13 -5.63 -2.97
CA ILE A 19 -3.79 -6.90 -3.61
C ILE A 19 -5.05 -7.76 -3.81
N GLU A 20 -5.92 -7.83 -2.82
CA GLU A 20 -7.19 -8.55 -2.92
C GLU A 20 -8.07 -7.99 -4.04
N THR A 21 -8.18 -6.66 -4.10
CA THR A 21 -8.97 -5.93 -5.11
C THR A 21 -8.46 -6.17 -6.53
N MET A 22 -7.16 -6.45 -6.70
CA MET A 22 -6.58 -6.75 -8.02
C MET A 22 -7.27 -7.93 -8.71
N PHE A 23 -7.79 -8.88 -7.93
CA PHE A 23 -8.47 -10.06 -8.45
C PHE A 23 -9.94 -9.78 -8.82
N ASP A 24 -10.54 -8.74 -8.27
CA ASP A 24 -11.93 -8.36 -8.55
C ASP A 24 -12.05 -7.35 -9.71
N VAL A 25 -10.99 -6.60 -9.99
CA VAL A 25 -11.01 -5.57 -11.05
C VAL A 25 -10.60 -6.14 -12.42
N PRO A 26 -11.12 -5.54 -13.53
CA PRO A 26 -10.68 -5.88 -14.88
C PRO A 26 -9.17 -5.74 -15.04
N PHE A 27 -8.56 -6.59 -15.87
CA PHE A 27 -7.10 -6.62 -16.08
C PHE A 27 -6.49 -5.25 -16.38
N LYS A 28 -7.14 -4.45 -17.25
CA LYS A 28 -6.72 -3.10 -17.61
C LYS A 28 -6.64 -2.11 -16.44
N LYS A 29 -7.36 -2.37 -15.33
CA LYS A 29 -7.34 -1.55 -14.12
C LYS A 29 -6.30 -2.03 -13.09
N ARG A 30 -5.72 -3.22 -13.25
CA ARG A 30 -4.76 -3.79 -12.27
C ARG A 30 -3.48 -2.97 -12.18
N PHE A 31 -2.94 -2.52 -13.30
CA PHE A 31 -1.73 -1.68 -13.30
C PHE A 31 -1.98 -0.30 -12.67
N PRO A 32 -3.04 0.46 -13.05
CA PRO A 32 -3.44 1.66 -12.31
C PRO A 32 -3.65 1.43 -10.82
N LEU A 33 -4.37 0.37 -10.44
CA LEU A 33 -4.61 0.00 -9.05
C LEU A 33 -3.29 -0.20 -8.28
N MET A 34 -2.35 -0.98 -8.84
CA MET A 34 -1.04 -1.23 -8.24
C MET A 34 -0.24 0.05 -8.07
N CYS A 35 -0.16 0.88 -9.12
CA CYS A 35 0.59 2.13 -9.06
C CYS A 35 -0.01 3.12 -8.07
N CYS A 36 -1.33 3.30 -8.10
CA CYS A 36 -2.02 4.15 -7.13
C CYS A 36 -1.83 3.64 -5.69
N GLY A 37 -1.89 2.32 -5.49
CA GLY A 37 -1.70 1.67 -4.19
C GLY A 37 -0.29 1.87 -3.66
N PHE A 38 0.72 1.63 -4.51
CA PHE A 38 2.12 1.86 -4.17
C PHE A 38 2.39 3.32 -3.80
N ARG A 39 1.92 4.28 -4.62
CA ARG A 39 2.11 5.71 -4.37
C ARG A 39 1.43 6.16 -3.09
N ARG A 40 0.25 5.64 -2.77
CA ARG A 40 -0.44 5.88 -1.50
C ARG A 40 0.36 5.33 -0.32
N PHE A 41 0.79 4.07 -0.40
CA PHE A 41 1.57 3.39 0.63
C PHE A 41 2.88 4.13 0.91
N HIS A 42 3.63 4.49 -0.14
CA HIS A 42 4.89 5.20 -0.03
C HIS A 42 4.71 6.56 0.65
N LYS A 43 3.73 7.36 0.19
CA LYS A 43 3.42 8.67 0.79
C LYS A 43 3.00 8.56 2.25
N LYS A 44 2.16 7.60 2.59
CA LYS A 44 1.72 7.39 3.98
C LYS A 44 2.86 6.92 4.87
N THR A 45 3.77 6.11 4.34
CA THR A 45 4.97 5.66 5.03
C THR A 45 5.92 6.83 5.31
N GLU A 46 6.12 7.74 4.36
CA GLU A 46 6.87 8.99 4.56
C GLU A 46 6.20 9.90 5.59
N GLU A 47 4.89 10.20 5.43
CA GLU A 47 4.11 11.02 6.37
C GLU A 47 4.18 10.46 7.80
N MET A 48 4.12 9.14 7.93
CA MET A 48 4.28 8.45 9.20
C MET A 48 5.68 8.59 9.79
N THR A 49 6.70 8.42 8.94
CA THR A 49 8.10 8.47 9.35
C THR A 49 8.47 9.87 9.81
N SER A 50 8.12 10.91 9.05
CA SER A 50 8.31 12.31 9.45
C SER A 50 7.64 12.58 10.80
N LYS A 51 6.35 12.22 10.94
CA LYS A 51 5.58 12.48 12.17
C LYS A 51 6.12 11.77 13.41
N ARG A 52 6.82 10.64 13.25
CA ARG A 52 7.23 9.77 14.36
C ARG A 52 8.71 9.81 14.66
N CYS A 53 9.52 9.99 13.63
CA CYS A 53 10.97 9.85 13.66
C CYS A 53 11.68 11.13 13.22
N GLY A 54 10.94 12.18 12.86
CA GLY A 54 11.49 13.45 12.36
C GLY A 54 11.70 13.46 10.85
N GLU A 55 11.76 14.67 10.28
CA GLU A 55 11.93 14.88 8.83
C GLU A 55 13.22 14.24 8.29
N ASP A 56 14.30 14.24 9.08
CA ASP A 56 15.60 13.66 8.68
C ASP A 56 15.49 12.16 8.36
N SER A 57 14.56 11.46 9.04
CA SER A 57 14.31 10.02 8.85
C SER A 57 13.57 9.68 7.55
N VAL A 58 12.95 10.68 6.88
CA VAL A 58 12.20 10.45 5.64
C VAL A 58 13.13 10.00 4.51
N SER A 59 14.35 10.54 4.47
CA SER A 59 15.36 10.14 3.47
C SER A 59 15.75 8.66 3.63
N MET A 60 15.91 8.20 4.88
CA MET A 60 16.25 6.81 5.19
C MET A 60 15.14 5.86 4.74
N ILE A 61 13.88 6.15 5.04
CA ILE A 61 12.79 5.24 4.65
C ILE A 61 12.59 5.20 3.12
N ARG A 62 12.80 6.32 2.42
CA ARG A 62 12.83 6.34 0.94
C ARG A 62 13.89 5.41 0.38
N ASN A 63 15.10 5.45 0.95
CA ASN A 63 16.20 4.58 0.52
C ASN A 63 15.90 3.11 0.81
N ILE A 64 15.33 2.79 1.98
CA ILE A 64 14.91 1.43 2.32
C ILE A 64 13.87 0.93 1.31
N MET A 65 12.87 1.74 0.97
CA MET A 65 11.86 1.38 -0.03
C MET A 65 12.50 1.12 -1.40
N LYS A 66 13.40 2.00 -1.86
CA LYS A 66 14.15 1.79 -3.10
C LYS A 66 15.00 0.53 -3.09
N MET A 67 15.59 0.14 -1.96
CA MET A 67 16.32 -1.13 -1.86
C MET A 67 15.40 -2.35 -1.97
N LEU A 68 14.18 -2.27 -1.42
CA LEU A 68 13.22 -3.37 -1.43
C LEU A 68 12.55 -3.58 -2.78
N VAL A 69 12.19 -2.50 -3.48
CA VAL A 69 11.41 -2.57 -4.71
C VAL A 69 12.11 -1.98 -5.94
N THR A 70 13.38 -1.60 -5.81
CA THR A 70 14.16 -0.83 -6.80
C THR A 70 13.58 0.56 -7.07
N ASP A 71 14.19 1.32 -7.98
CA ASP A 71 13.61 2.58 -8.49
C ASP A 71 12.48 2.34 -9.50
N LEU A 72 12.21 1.09 -9.89
CA LEU A 72 11.24 0.77 -10.93
C LEU A 72 9.83 1.31 -10.64
N PRO A 73 9.24 1.14 -9.45
CA PRO A 73 7.92 1.69 -9.15
C PRO A 73 7.88 3.22 -9.21
N ASP A 74 8.95 3.90 -8.81
CA ASP A 74 9.02 5.37 -8.91
C ASP A 74 8.96 5.83 -10.37
N ILE A 75 9.60 5.09 -11.28
CA ILE A 75 9.63 5.39 -12.72
C ILE A 75 8.28 5.06 -13.38
N ILE A 76 7.78 3.84 -13.21
CA ILE A 76 6.59 3.37 -13.95
C ILE A 76 5.29 3.94 -13.37
N CYS A 77 5.27 4.30 -12.08
CA CYS A 77 4.10 4.84 -11.40
C CYS A 77 4.13 6.37 -11.23
N GLN A 78 5.11 7.08 -11.81
CA GLN A 78 5.29 8.53 -11.63
C GLN A 78 4.03 9.35 -11.93
N ARG A 79 3.22 8.95 -12.92
CA ARG A 79 2.01 9.68 -13.35
C ARG A 79 0.82 9.53 -12.41
N PHE A 80 0.85 8.56 -11.48
CA PHE A 80 -0.26 8.25 -10.61
C PHE A 80 -0.16 9.05 -9.31
N ASP A 81 -0.90 10.17 -9.24
CA ASP A 81 -1.09 10.89 -7.98
C ASP A 81 -2.15 10.17 -7.14
N PRO A 82 -1.87 9.75 -5.89
CA PRO A 82 -2.85 9.15 -4.99
C PRO A 82 -4.12 9.99 -4.77
N LYS A 83 -4.06 11.31 -5.00
CA LYS A 83 -5.20 12.23 -4.87
C LYS A 83 -5.95 12.46 -6.19
N SER A 84 -5.45 11.96 -7.32
CA SER A 84 -6.13 12.08 -8.61
C SER A 84 -7.44 11.31 -8.65
N GLU A 85 -8.37 11.74 -9.51
CA GLU A 85 -9.63 11.04 -9.76
C GLU A 85 -9.38 9.60 -10.26
N GLU A 86 -8.37 9.39 -11.12
CA GLU A 86 -7.97 8.06 -11.60
C GLU A 86 -7.68 7.14 -10.40
N CYS A 87 -6.83 7.56 -9.47
CA CYS A 87 -6.48 6.76 -8.30
C CYS A 87 -7.63 6.60 -7.31
N GLN A 88 -8.42 7.64 -7.06
CA GLN A 88 -9.59 7.55 -6.18
C GLN A 88 -10.66 6.61 -6.72
N SER A 89 -10.80 6.50 -8.05
CA SER A 89 -11.79 5.62 -8.69
C SER A 89 -11.42 4.13 -8.68
N VAL A 90 -10.12 3.81 -8.57
CA VAL A 90 -9.64 2.42 -8.59
C VAL A 90 -9.26 1.90 -7.21
N LEU A 91 -8.84 2.78 -6.30
CA LEU A 91 -8.42 2.36 -4.96
C LEU A 91 -9.62 2.10 -4.05
N PRO A 92 -9.56 1.02 -3.25
CA PRO A 92 -10.42 0.89 -2.09
C PRO A 92 -10.23 2.08 -1.12
N PRO A 93 -11.31 2.54 -0.46
CA PRO A 93 -11.21 3.49 0.63
C PRO A 93 -10.20 3.04 1.70
N SER A 94 -9.50 4.00 2.34
CA SER A 94 -8.62 3.64 3.47
C SER A 94 -9.43 3.03 4.60
N GLY A 95 -8.92 1.96 5.21
CA GLY A 95 -9.63 1.27 6.29
C GLY A 95 -10.71 0.30 5.82
N THR A 96 -10.84 0.05 4.51
CA THR A 96 -11.63 -1.08 4.01
C THR A 96 -11.12 -2.38 4.68
N PRO A 97 -12.01 -3.22 5.23
CA PRO A 97 -11.61 -4.48 5.83
C PRO A 97 -11.10 -5.46 4.76
N SER A 98 -10.09 -6.24 5.12
CA SER A 98 -9.60 -7.35 4.31
C SER A 98 -10.63 -8.48 4.24
N LYS A 99 -10.67 -9.19 3.10
CA LYS A 99 -11.42 -10.45 2.97
C LYS A 99 -10.75 -11.59 3.74
N GLY A 100 -9.45 -11.49 3.99
CA GLY A 100 -8.70 -12.43 4.81
C GLY A 100 -8.79 -13.88 4.31
N ALA A 101 -9.00 -14.83 5.21
CA ALA A 101 -9.14 -16.26 4.89
C ALA A 101 -10.28 -16.57 3.89
N ASP A 102 -11.31 -15.72 3.82
CA ASP A 102 -12.45 -15.86 2.92
C ASP A 102 -12.16 -15.38 1.49
N ASN A 103 -10.93 -14.93 1.22
CA ASN A 103 -10.55 -14.48 -0.12
C ASN A 103 -10.63 -15.62 -1.15
N GLN A 104 -11.17 -15.33 -2.33
CA GLN A 104 -11.30 -16.30 -3.43
C GLN A 104 -9.94 -16.60 -4.10
N SER A 105 -8.98 -15.67 -4.04
CA SER A 105 -7.64 -15.79 -4.61
C SER A 105 -6.67 -16.46 -3.64
N GLN A 106 -5.86 -17.41 -4.13
CA GLN A 106 -4.76 -18.01 -3.35
C GLN A 106 -3.75 -16.96 -2.87
N LEU A 107 -3.47 -15.94 -3.70
CA LEU A 107 -2.60 -14.84 -3.30
C LEU A 107 -3.25 -14.01 -2.19
N GLY A 108 -4.56 -13.79 -2.24
CA GLY A 108 -5.29 -13.09 -1.17
C GLY A 108 -5.21 -13.84 0.17
N LYS A 109 -5.40 -15.16 0.15
CA LYS A 109 -5.24 -16.02 1.34
C LYS A 109 -3.80 -16.03 1.86
N LEU A 110 -2.81 -16.05 0.96
CA LEU A 110 -1.41 -15.94 1.35
C LEU A 110 -1.13 -14.59 2.05
N MET A 111 -1.64 -13.49 1.51
CA MET A 111 -1.48 -12.17 2.13
C MET A 111 -2.15 -12.09 3.49
N ASP A 112 -3.27 -12.79 3.71
CA ASP A 112 -3.86 -12.93 5.04
C ASP A 112 -2.95 -13.67 6.02
N THR A 113 -2.23 -14.70 5.57
CA THR A 113 -1.25 -15.37 6.43
C THR A 113 -0.09 -14.45 6.81
N VAL A 114 0.38 -13.64 5.86
CA VAL A 114 1.52 -12.72 6.05
C VAL A 114 1.14 -11.50 6.90
N PHE A 115 -0.03 -10.92 6.66
CA PHE A 115 -0.45 -9.64 7.26
C PHE A 115 -1.57 -9.77 8.31
N GLY A 116 -2.35 -10.85 8.32
CA GLY A 116 -3.49 -11.03 9.22
C GLY A 116 -3.10 -11.18 10.70
N ASN A 117 -1.86 -11.61 10.97
CA ASN A 117 -1.29 -11.69 12.32
C ASN A 117 -0.64 -10.38 12.80
N LEU A 118 -0.64 -9.32 11.97
CA LEU A 118 -0.16 -7.97 12.32
C LEU A 118 -1.33 -7.13 12.85
#